data_AF-A0A6A3XZP8-F1
#
_entry.id   AF-A0A6A3XZP8-F1
#
_cell.length_a   1.000
_cell.length_b   1.000
_cell.length_c   1.000
_cell.angle_alpha   90.00
_cell.angle_beta   90.00
_cell.angle_gamma   90.00
#
_symmetry.space_group_name_H-M   'P 1'
#
loop_
_entity.id
_entity.type
_entity.pdbx_description
1 polymer ?
#
loop_
_entity_poly.entity_id
_entity_poly.type
_entity_poly.pdbx_seq_one_letter_code
_entity_poly.pdbx_strand_id
1 'polypeptide(L)'
;MNQYEGAYLCSAGNTASECTASSGSTSAESEFAYQMDAISANWEIHMAAYMDWVTYSVEWVMGDDGYIRWEVEGQPIFEVTADVLTNPPQDTAQMNPKKIMIEEPMYIIFNVALSSSWGSYPPNAGEGSCRGDGSSSMDNAICNSFPMYLKIDYVRLYQDTSGDTDMAIGCDPDTHPTKQWIKDNIDDYVDDDNPDTAVSGMAFCDSNSDCTISTTGIITGSCSNGRCKCKSSSWTGPRCTEAASESSDSSDSDDTSAVYGPPMY
;
A
#
# COMPACT_ATOMS: atom_id res chain seq x y z
N MET A 1 19.61 9.47 13.68
CA MET A 1 18.13 9.39 13.78
C MET A 1 17.61 10.49 12.88
N ASN A 2 16.96 10.15 11.76
CA ASN A 2 16.28 11.13 10.93
C ASN A 2 14.90 11.30 11.55
N GLN A 3 14.78 12.23 12.49
CA GLN A 3 13.47 12.53 13.06
C GLN A 3 12.70 13.23 11.96
N TYR A 4 11.82 12.49 11.30
CA TYR A 4 10.71 13.13 10.63
C TYR A 4 9.91 13.80 11.74
N GLU A 5 10.12 15.10 11.95
CA GLU A 5 9.28 15.88 12.85
C GLU A 5 7.89 15.83 12.23
N GLY A 6 7.04 14.94 12.77
CA GLY A 6 5.81 14.52 12.13
C GLY A 6 5.00 15.67 11.53
N ALA A 7 4.31 15.41 10.43
CA ALA A 7 3.52 16.42 9.74
C ALA A 7 2.12 16.51 10.35
N TYR A 8 1.72 17.70 10.79
CA TYR A 8 0.31 17.97 11.10
C TYR A 8 -0.42 18.28 9.79
N LEU A 9 -1.32 17.39 9.37
CA LEU A 9 -2.09 17.53 8.15
C LEU A 9 -3.51 17.97 8.47
N CYS A 10 -3.99 18.94 7.71
CA CYS A 10 -5.36 19.44 7.82
C CYS A 10 -6.02 19.58 6.46
N SER A 11 -7.35 19.44 6.46
CA SER A 11 -8.18 19.85 5.33
C SER A 11 -8.12 21.38 5.14
N ALA A 12 -8.32 21.85 3.92
CA ALA A 12 -8.42 23.29 3.66
C ALA A 12 -9.57 23.90 4.47
N GLY A 13 -9.29 25.01 5.16
CA GLY A 13 -10.27 25.74 5.97
C GLY A 13 -10.41 25.27 7.42
N ASN A 14 -9.67 24.25 7.85
CA ASN A 14 -9.65 23.83 9.25
C ASN A 14 -9.09 24.95 10.15
N THR A 15 -9.80 25.27 11.24
CA THR A 15 -9.48 26.40 12.12
C THR A 15 -8.66 26.04 13.35
N ALA A 16 -8.23 24.78 13.49
CA ALA A 16 -7.33 24.38 14.57
C ALA A 16 -6.02 25.18 14.52
N SER A 17 -5.49 25.52 15.69
CA SER A 17 -4.28 26.35 15.84
C SER A 17 -3.09 25.81 15.05
N GLU A 18 -2.95 24.49 15.02
CA GLU A 18 -1.90 23.70 14.41
C GLU A 18 -1.99 23.67 12.87
N CYS A 19 -3.16 23.98 12.30
CA CYS A 19 -3.40 23.97 10.86
C CYS A 19 -2.92 25.23 10.13
N THR A 20 -2.65 26.32 10.85
CA THR A 20 -2.27 27.63 10.28
C THR A 20 -0.89 27.65 9.58
N ALA A 21 -0.14 26.55 9.60
CA ALA A 21 1.16 26.39 8.96
C ALA A 21 1.18 25.44 7.73
N SER A 22 0.04 24.81 7.36
CA SER A 22 -0.01 23.82 6.27
C SER A 22 -0.54 24.41 4.95
N SER A 23 0.13 24.14 3.83
CA SER A 23 -0.35 24.44 2.46
C SER A 23 -1.39 23.38 2.04
N GLY A 24 -2.54 23.41 2.71
CA GLY A 24 -3.56 22.34 2.73
C GLY A 24 -4.07 21.85 1.37
N SER A 25 -4.59 20.61 1.40
CA SER A 25 -5.21 19.87 0.29
C SER A 25 -6.41 20.60 -0.33
N THR A 26 -6.71 20.34 -1.61
CA THR A 26 -7.77 20.99 -2.38
C THR A 26 -9.16 20.35 -2.29
N SER A 27 -9.34 19.22 -1.58
CA SER A 27 -10.65 18.57 -1.44
C SER A 27 -11.43 19.08 -0.22
N ALA A 28 -12.71 19.41 -0.42
CA ALA A 28 -13.57 20.15 0.51
C ALA A 28 -14.59 19.27 1.25
N GLU A 29 -14.54 17.95 1.11
CA GLU A 29 -15.68 17.09 1.47
C GLU A 29 -15.62 16.48 2.88
N SER A 30 -14.48 16.59 3.59
CA SER A 30 -14.39 16.24 5.02
C SER A 30 -13.38 17.10 5.78
N GLU A 31 -13.78 17.62 6.95
CA GLU A 31 -12.86 18.34 7.85
C GLU A 31 -12.00 17.32 8.61
N PHE A 32 -10.67 17.35 8.40
CA PHE A 32 -9.74 16.51 9.13
C PHE A 32 -8.58 17.33 9.70
N ALA A 33 -8.04 16.84 10.82
CA ALA A 33 -6.77 17.28 11.38
C ALA A 33 -6.11 16.10 12.08
N TYR A 34 -4.93 15.68 11.63
CA TYR A 34 -4.19 14.58 12.26
C TYR A 34 -2.68 14.78 12.18
N GLN A 35 -1.99 14.28 13.20
CA GLN A 35 -0.54 14.21 13.25
C GLN A 35 -0.08 12.92 12.56
N MET A 36 0.60 13.05 11.43
CA MET A 36 1.38 11.96 10.84
C MET A 36 2.74 11.89 11.50
N ASP A 37 3.18 10.69 11.81
CA ASP A 37 4.54 10.44 12.27
C ASP A 37 5.13 9.29 11.45
N ALA A 38 6.45 9.27 11.32
CA ALA A 38 7.16 8.25 10.56
C ALA A 38 8.34 7.72 11.38
N ILE A 39 8.41 6.40 11.49
CA ILE A 39 9.58 5.73 12.07
C ILE A 39 10.55 5.48 10.92
N SER A 40 11.76 6.03 11.02
CA SER A 40 12.80 5.83 10.01
C SER A 40 14.18 5.66 10.64
N ALA A 41 15.03 4.92 9.94
CA ALA A 41 16.43 4.77 10.27
C ALA A 41 17.28 5.06 9.04
N ASN A 42 18.37 5.82 9.23
CA ASN A 42 19.39 5.97 8.21
C ASN A 42 20.47 4.93 8.46
N TRP A 43 20.84 4.20 7.42
CA TRP A 43 21.93 3.24 7.45
C TRP A 43 22.98 3.62 6.42
N GLU A 44 24.25 3.65 6.82
CA GLU A 44 25.35 3.92 5.91
C GLU A 44 25.53 2.73 4.96
N ILE A 45 25.45 3.01 3.67
CA ILE A 45 25.58 1.98 2.64
C ILE A 45 27.07 1.74 2.36
N HIS A 46 27.50 0.48 2.45
CA HIS A 46 28.86 0.09 2.12
C HIS A 46 29.14 0.29 0.62
N MET A 47 30.38 0.68 0.24
CA MET A 47 30.75 0.97 -1.15
C MET A 47 30.47 -0.20 -2.13
N ALA A 48 30.43 -1.42 -1.61
CA ALA A 48 30.07 -2.62 -2.38
C ALA A 48 28.68 -2.52 -3.04
N ALA A 49 27.71 -1.85 -2.42
CA ALA A 49 26.36 -1.68 -2.99
C ALA A 49 26.31 -0.79 -4.23
N TYR A 50 27.37 -0.02 -4.50
CA TYR A 50 27.49 0.77 -5.73
C TYR A 50 28.23 0.03 -6.85
N MET A 51 28.87 -1.11 -6.53
CA MET A 51 29.72 -1.86 -7.44
C MET A 51 29.12 -3.20 -7.85
N ASP A 52 28.24 -3.78 -7.03
CA ASP A 52 27.59 -5.06 -7.27
C ASP A 52 26.14 -5.07 -6.73
N TRP A 53 25.40 -6.13 -7.03
CA TRP A 53 24.06 -6.35 -6.53
C TRP A 53 24.03 -6.63 -5.04
N VAL A 54 23.05 -6.06 -4.35
CA VAL A 54 22.83 -6.27 -2.91
C VAL A 54 21.39 -6.66 -2.67
N THR A 55 21.20 -7.66 -1.83
CA THR A 55 19.88 -8.15 -1.40
C THR A 55 19.43 -7.37 -0.16
N TYR A 56 18.33 -6.66 -0.31
CA TYR A 56 17.59 -6.05 0.80
C TYR A 56 16.36 -6.90 1.10
N SER A 57 16.09 -7.15 2.38
CA SER A 57 14.86 -7.79 2.84
C SER A 57 14.16 -6.94 3.89
N VAL A 58 12.83 -7.02 3.87
CA VAL A 58 11.97 -6.56 4.96
C VAL A 58 11.13 -7.76 5.37
N GLU A 59 11.25 -8.15 6.63
CA GLU A 59 10.39 -9.13 7.26
C GLU A 59 9.34 -8.41 8.10
N TRP A 60 8.08 -8.81 7.95
CA TRP A 60 6.95 -8.16 8.61
C TRP A 60 6.07 -9.23 9.24
N VAL A 61 6.03 -9.23 10.57
CA VAL A 61 5.25 -10.16 11.39
C VAL A 61 4.23 -9.35 12.18
N MET A 62 2.95 -9.73 12.08
CA MET A 62 1.82 -9.08 12.73
C MET A 62 1.61 -9.57 14.17
N GLY A 63 0.58 -9.06 14.85
CA GLY A 63 0.22 -9.47 16.21
C GLY A 63 1.03 -8.81 17.33
N ASP A 64 0.66 -9.12 18.58
CA ASP A 64 1.17 -8.47 19.79
C ASP A 64 2.68 -8.69 20.02
N ASP A 65 3.23 -9.80 19.51
CA ASP A 65 4.66 -10.16 19.56
C ASP A 65 5.36 -9.95 18.21
N GLY A 66 4.70 -9.28 17.27
CA GLY A 66 5.19 -9.04 15.91
C GLY A 66 6.35 -8.05 15.82
N TYR A 67 6.86 -7.84 14.60
CA TYR A 67 7.94 -6.89 14.31
C TYR A 67 8.04 -6.57 12.81
N ILE A 68 8.69 -5.44 12.49
CA ILE A 68 9.22 -5.15 11.16
C ILE A 68 10.73 -5.11 11.25
N ARG A 69 11.42 -5.94 10.46
CA ARG A 69 12.88 -6.05 10.46
C ARG A 69 13.42 -5.78 9.06
N TRP A 70 14.44 -4.93 8.98
CA TRP A 70 15.21 -4.67 7.77
C TRP A 70 16.52 -5.41 7.83
N GLU A 71 16.89 -6.04 6.73
CA GLU A 71 18.16 -6.75 6.60
C GLU A 71 18.85 -6.40 5.28
N VAL A 72 20.17 -6.55 5.31
CA VAL A 72 21.03 -6.44 4.13
C VAL A 72 21.88 -7.69 4.08
N GLU A 73 21.86 -8.41 2.96
CA GLU A 73 22.57 -9.69 2.80
C GLU A 73 22.22 -10.71 3.92
N GLY A 74 20.96 -10.73 4.34
CA GLY A 74 20.46 -11.60 5.41
C GLY A 74 21.01 -11.27 6.81
N GLN A 75 21.54 -10.06 7.00
CA GLN A 75 21.98 -9.57 8.31
C GLN A 75 21.03 -8.45 8.79
N PRO A 76 20.38 -8.60 9.97
CA PRO A 76 19.51 -7.57 10.52
C PRO A 76 20.27 -6.26 10.78
N ILE A 77 19.73 -5.15 10.27
CA ILE A 77 20.30 -3.79 10.46
C ILE A 77 19.40 -2.87 11.29
N PHE A 78 18.10 -3.13 11.30
CA PHE A 78 17.13 -2.35 12.07
C PHE A 78 15.85 -3.17 12.32
N GLU A 79 15.20 -2.93 13.44
CA GLU A 79 13.97 -3.62 13.82
C GLU A 79 13.06 -2.70 14.63
N VAL A 80 11.76 -2.83 14.39
CA VAL A 80 10.68 -2.21 15.18
C VAL A 80 9.78 -3.33 15.68
N THR A 81 9.81 -3.62 16.97
CA THR A 81 8.94 -4.63 17.60
C THR A 81 7.56 -4.05 17.92
N ALA A 82 6.54 -4.91 17.95
CA ALA A 82 5.16 -4.52 18.27
C ALA A 82 5.04 -3.78 19.62
N ASP A 83 5.85 -4.16 20.62
CA ASP A 83 5.91 -3.50 21.94
C ASP A 83 6.17 -1.97 21.86
N VAL A 84 6.90 -1.50 20.84
CA VAL A 84 7.14 -0.07 20.62
C VAL A 84 5.83 0.68 20.33
N LEU A 85 4.88 0.01 19.68
CA LEU A 85 3.58 0.55 19.28
C LEU A 85 2.49 0.27 20.32
N THR A 86 2.51 -0.91 20.94
CA THR A 86 1.48 -1.37 21.89
C THR A 86 1.74 -0.90 23.32
N ASN A 87 3.01 -0.69 23.69
CA ASN A 87 3.44 -0.19 25.00
C ASN A 87 4.40 1.01 24.88
N PRO A 88 3.98 2.10 24.21
CA PRO A 88 4.81 3.28 24.09
C PRO A 88 5.09 3.86 25.48
N PRO A 89 6.26 4.52 25.69
CA PRO A 89 6.56 5.21 26.93
C PRO A 89 5.42 6.12 27.34
N GLN A 90 5.10 6.18 28.64
CA GLN A 90 3.98 6.95 29.14
C GLN A 90 4.44 8.06 30.08
N ASP A 91 3.80 9.21 29.98
CA ASP A 91 3.93 10.26 30.99
C ASP A 91 3.04 9.95 32.23
N THR A 92 3.06 10.83 33.23
CA THR A 92 2.22 10.65 34.43
C THR A 92 0.73 10.58 34.10
N ALA A 93 0.29 11.25 33.04
CA ALA A 93 -1.09 11.29 32.61
C ALA A 93 -1.47 10.10 31.71
N GLN A 94 -0.51 9.28 31.29
CA GLN A 94 -0.69 8.12 30.42
C GLN A 94 -1.36 8.48 29.09
N MET A 95 -0.93 9.59 28.48
CA MET A 95 -1.60 10.17 27.32
C MET A 95 -1.17 9.56 25.98
N ASN A 96 -0.07 8.81 25.94
CA ASN A 96 0.43 8.30 24.66
C ASN A 96 -0.47 7.16 24.17
N PRO A 97 -1.03 7.25 22.95
CA PRO A 97 -1.96 6.25 22.45
C PRO A 97 -1.25 4.93 22.23
N LYS A 98 -1.84 3.85 22.76
CA LYS A 98 -1.44 2.48 22.42
C LYS A 98 -2.03 2.14 21.06
N LYS A 99 -1.20 1.64 20.16
CA LYS A 99 -1.58 1.21 18.82
C LYS A 99 -1.45 -0.31 18.72
N ILE A 100 -2.07 -0.89 17.70
CA ILE A 100 -1.79 -2.27 17.30
C ILE A 100 -0.51 -2.31 16.45
N MET A 101 0.05 -3.50 16.29
CA MET A 101 1.04 -3.74 15.24
C MET A 101 0.42 -3.44 13.88
N ILE A 102 1.21 -3.03 12.89
CA ILE A 102 0.66 -2.65 11.59
C ILE A 102 0.24 -3.93 10.84
N GLU A 103 -1.05 -4.07 10.58
CA GLU A 103 -1.66 -5.24 9.89
C GLU A 103 -2.32 -4.86 8.55
N GLU A 104 -2.35 -3.58 8.23
CA GLU A 104 -2.97 -3.08 6.99
C GLU A 104 -2.21 -3.54 5.74
N PRO A 105 -2.90 -3.81 4.63
CA PRO A 105 -2.27 -4.12 3.35
C PRO A 105 -1.36 -2.97 2.88
N MET A 106 -0.12 -3.29 2.54
CA MET A 106 0.88 -2.32 2.08
C MET A 106 1.31 -2.60 0.64
N TYR A 107 1.80 -1.56 -0.03
CA TYR A 107 2.46 -1.67 -1.33
C TYR A 107 3.99 -1.52 -1.18
N ILE A 108 4.73 -2.09 -2.12
CA ILE A 108 6.18 -1.89 -2.23
C ILE A 108 6.45 -0.83 -3.30
N ILE A 109 7.09 0.27 -2.93
CA ILE A 109 7.53 1.32 -3.85
C ILE A 109 9.06 1.40 -3.86
N PHE A 110 9.62 1.46 -5.06
CA PHE A 110 11.01 1.83 -5.28
C PHE A 110 11.06 3.12 -6.09
N ASN A 111 11.72 4.14 -5.57
CA ASN A 111 11.94 5.40 -6.25
C ASN A 111 13.36 5.89 -6.00
N VAL A 112 13.85 6.75 -6.89
CA VAL A 112 15.08 7.51 -6.70
C VAL A 112 14.70 8.97 -6.59
N ALA A 113 15.14 9.61 -5.52
CA ALA A 113 14.93 11.03 -5.28
C ALA A 113 16.23 11.68 -4.81
N LEU A 114 16.42 12.94 -5.19
CA LEU A 114 17.48 13.81 -4.70
C LEU A 114 16.82 15.01 -4.04
N SER A 115 17.22 15.31 -2.82
CA SER A 115 16.70 16.44 -2.06
C SER A 115 17.83 17.17 -1.34
N SER A 116 17.85 18.49 -1.48
CA SER A 116 18.78 19.36 -0.73
C SER A 116 18.51 19.28 0.78
N SER A 117 17.26 19.05 1.19
CA SER A 117 16.88 18.84 2.59
C SER A 117 17.46 17.55 3.18
N TRP A 118 17.79 16.56 2.33
CA TRP A 118 18.47 15.33 2.74
C TRP A 118 20.00 15.41 2.55
N GLY A 119 20.54 16.60 2.33
CA GLY A 119 21.98 16.83 2.20
C GLY A 119 22.58 16.46 0.85
N SER A 120 21.75 16.17 -0.16
CA SER A 120 22.22 15.85 -1.51
C SER A 120 22.10 17.05 -2.44
N TYR A 121 23.23 17.51 -3.00
CA TYR A 121 23.26 18.60 -3.97
C TYR A 121 24.25 18.29 -5.10
N PRO A 122 23.96 18.66 -6.35
CA PRO A 122 24.97 18.62 -7.40
C PRO A 122 26.10 19.59 -7.05
N PRO A 123 27.35 19.35 -7.53
CA PRO A 123 28.41 20.33 -7.41
C PRO A 123 27.95 21.71 -7.92
N ASN A 124 28.38 22.79 -7.25
CA ASN A 124 28.06 24.17 -7.60
C ASN A 124 26.54 24.50 -7.65
N ALA A 125 25.72 23.80 -6.86
CA ALA A 125 24.28 24.05 -6.77
C ALA A 125 23.96 25.52 -6.42
N GLY A 126 23.10 26.15 -7.22
CA GLY A 126 22.70 27.56 -7.02
C GLY A 126 23.66 28.60 -7.59
N GLU A 127 24.86 28.21 -8.02
CA GLU A 127 25.88 29.13 -8.54
C GLU A 127 26.09 29.00 -10.06
N GLY A 128 25.43 28.04 -10.71
CA GLY A 128 25.45 27.89 -12.17
C GLY A 128 25.36 26.44 -12.63
N SER A 129 26.21 26.08 -13.60
CA SER A 129 26.26 24.70 -14.10
C SER A 129 26.88 23.76 -13.06
N CYS A 130 26.48 22.48 -13.07
CA CYS A 130 27.07 21.45 -12.21
C CYS A 130 28.61 21.49 -12.22
N ARG A 131 29.23 21.72 -13.39
CA ARG A 131 30.69 21.71 -13.54
C ARG A 131 31.39 22.98 -13.04
N GLY A 132 30.64 24.00 -12.61
CA GLY A 132 31.22 25.31 -12.30
C GLY A 132 31.98 25.88 -13.49
N ASP A 133 33.26 26.25 -13.28
CA ASP A 133 34.18 26.71 -14.32
C ASP A 133 34.90 25.57 -15.07
N GLY A 134 34.65 24.31 -14.67
CA GLY A 134 35.24 23.12 -15.27
C GLY A 134 36.66 22.78 -14.80
N SER A 135 37.23 23.49 -13.83
CA SER A 135 38.60 23.26 -13.35
C SER A 135 38.74 22.07 -12.38
N SER A 136 37.67 21.75 -11.63
CA SER A 136 37.67 20.62 -10.67
C SER A 136 37.47 19.29 -11.39
N SER A 137 38.47 18.42 -11.34
CA SER A 137 38.36 17.05 -11.87
C SER A 137 37.30 16.22 -11.13
N MET A 138 37.09 16.49 -9.84
CA MET A 138 36.09 15.80 -9.01
C MET A 138 34.67 16.19 -9.42
N ASP A 139 34.38 17.49 -9.52
CA ASP A 139 33.07 18.02 -9.91
C ASP A 139 32.72 17.50 -11.31
N ASN A 140 33.67 17.58 -12.23
CA ASN A 140 33.51 17.07 -13.59
C ASN A 140 33.15 15.57 -13.59
N ALA A 141 33.79 14.75 -12.76
CA ALA A 141 33.48 13.32 -12.67
C ALA A 141 32.06 13.05 -12.13
N ILE A 142 31.64 13.78 -11.09
CA ILE A 142 30.27 13.68 -10.56
C ILE A 142 29.26 14.11 -11.63
N CYS A 143 29.47 15.26 -12.26
CA CYS A 143 28.57 15.78 -13.28
C CYS A 143 28.52 14.91 -14.54
N ASN A 144 29.61 14.20 -14.87
CA ASN A 144 29.65 13.22 -15.96
C ASN A 144 28.91 11.91 -15.62
N SER A 145 28.62 11.65 -14.35
CA SER A 145 27.94 10.41 -13.91
C SER A 145 26.43 10.45 -14.11
N PHE A 146 25.85 11.60 -14.47
CA PHE A 146 24.43 11.71 -14.79
C PHE A 146 24.13 11.34 -16.26
N PRO A 147 22.97 10.70 -16.54
CA PRO A 147 21.98 10.21 -15.58
C PRO A 147 22.47 8.99 -14.79
N MET A 148 22.13 8.95 -13.50
CA MET A 148 22.36 7.80 -12.63
C MET A 148 21.12 6.90 -12.61
N TYR A 149 21.31 5.61 -12.38
CA TYR A 149 20.23 4.61 -12.43
C TYR A 149 20.20 3.77 -11.17
N LEU A 150 19.02 3.62 -10.55
CA LEU A 150 18.74 2.52 -9.64
C LEU A 150 18.34 1.31 -10.49
N LYS A 151 19.04 0.20 -10.30
CA LYS A 151 18.76 -1.05 -11.01
C LYS A 151 18.19 -2.06 -10.02
N ILE A 152 17.15 -2.77 -10.45
CA ILE A 152 16.51 -3.84 -9.69
C ILE A 152 16.57 -5.08 -10.57
N ASP A 153 17.23 -6.12 -10.09
CA ASP A 153 17.32 -7.40 -10.80
C ASP A 153 16.03 -8.20 -10.64
N TYR A 154 15.57 -8.35 -9.40
CA TYR A 154 14.29 -9.00 -9.09
C TYR A 154 13.67 -8.47 -7.80
N VAL A 155 12.38 -8.73 -7.63
CA VAL A 155 11.64 -8.56 -6.38
C VAL A 155 10.97 -9.90 -6.06
N ARG A 156 10.97 -10.28 -4.78
CA ARG A 156 10.23 -11.45 -4.29
C ARG A 156 9.38 -11.01 -3.11
N LEU A 157 8.14 -11.49 -3.09
CA LEU A 157 7.20 -11.34 -1.98
C LEU A 157 6.84 -12.75 -1.52
N TYR A 158 6.88 -12.96 -0.21
CA TYR A 158 6.54 -14.22 0.42
C TYR A 158 5.38 -13.97 1.38
N GLN A 159 4.47 -14.94 1.43
CA GLN A 159 3.39 -14.99 2.42
C GLN A 159 3.49 -16.35 3.09
N ASP A 160 3.43 -16.39 4.42
CA ASP A 160 3.37 -17.66 5.14
C ASP A 160 1.99 -18.28 4.93
N THR A 161 1.96 -19.52 4.42
CA THR A 161 0.75 -20.30 4.19
C THR A 161 0.66 -21.50 5.13
N SER A 162 1.47 -21.53 6.19
CA SER A 162 1.40 -22.56 7.22
C SER A 162 0.04 -22.53 7.93
N GLY A 163 -0.41 -23.68 8.47
CA GLY A 163 -1.74 -23.76 9.10
C GLY A 163 -1.87 -22.99 10.41
N ASP A 164 -0.74 -22.58 10.99
CA ASP A 164 -0.66 -21.87 12.28
C ASP A 164 -0.26 -20.39 12.09
N THR A 165 -0.26 -19.88 10.85
CA THR A 165 0.06 -18.47 10.57
C THR A 165 -1.12 -17.55 10.84
N ASP A 166 -0.83 -16.36 11.38
CA ASP A 166 -1.79 -15.26 11.50
C ASP A 166 -1.90 -14.44 10.20
N MET A 167 -1.12 -14.78 9.16
CA MET A 167 -1.20 -14.09 7.87
C MET A 167 -2.47 -14.45 7.12
N ALA A 168 -3.32 -13.44 6.91
CA ALA A 168 -4.49 -13.54 6.05
C ALA A 168 -4.14 -13.18 4.61
N ILE A 169 -4.57 -14.03 3.66
CA ILE A 169 -4.36 -13.80 2.22
C ILE A 169 -5.72 -13.65 1.55
N GLY A 170 -5.93 -12.53 0.86
CA GLY A 170 -7.15 -12.26 0.11
C GLY A 170 -7.57 -10.81 0.21
N CYS A 171 -8.66 -10.47 -0.47
CA CYS A 171 -9.23 -9.12 -0.47
C CYS A 171 -10.23 -8.89 0.68
N ASP A 172 -10.74 -9.95 1.30
CA ASP A 172 -11.77 -9.88 2.34
C ASP A 172 -11.66 -11.08 3.31
N PRO A 173 -10.54 -11.25 4.01
CA PRO A 173 -10.41 -12.33 4.99
C PRO A 173 -11.25 -12.07 6.25
N ASP A 174 -11.72 -13.12 6.92
CA ASP A 174 -12.59 -12.99 8.12
C ASP A 174 -11.98 -12.13 9.24
N THR A 175 -10.64 -12.14 9.38
CA THR A 175 -9.89 -11.32 10.36
C THR A 175 -9.87 -9.83 9.99
N HIS A 176 -10.01 -9.51 8.70
CA HIS A 176 -9.95 -8.16 8.17
C HIS A 176 -11.05 -8.02 7.10
N PRO A 177 -12.33 -7.82 7.50
CA PRO A 177 -13.48 -7.82 6.58
C PRO A 177 -13.53 -6.54 5.73
N THR A 178 -12.53 -6.36 4.87
CA THR A 178 -12.29 -5.17 4.07
C THR A 178 -13.47 -4.88 3.14
N LYS A 179 -14.21 -5.90 2.68
CA LYS A 179 -15.41 -5.70 1.86
C LYS A 179 -16.47 -4.93 2.63
N GLN A 180 -16.76 -5.33 3.86
CA GLN A 180 -17.77 -4.64 4.67
C GLN A 180 -17.30 -3.23 5.02
N TRP A 181 -16.01 -3.07 5.35
CA TRP A 181 -15.42 -1.76 5.59
C TRP A 181 -15.58 -0.81 4.41
N ILE A 182 -15.25 -1.26 3.18
CA ILE A 182 -15.41 -0.44 1.96
C ILE A 182 -16.88 -0.08 1.75
N LYS A 183 -17.80 -1.03 1.94
CA LYS A 183 -19.25 -0.75 1.81
C LYS A 183 -19.75 0.28 2.82
N ASP A 184 -19.32 0.16 4.07
CA ASP A 184 -19.72 1.07 5.15
C ASP A 184 -19.11 2.47 4.99
N ASN A 185 -18.05 2.61 4.17
CA ASN A 185 -17.34 3.86 3.90
C ASN A 185 -17.26 4.14 2.38
N ILE A 186 -18.30 3.80 1.62
CA ILE A 186 -18.25 3.75 0.14
C ILE A 186 -17.88 5.10 -0.49
N ASP A 187 -18.27 6.20 0.15
CA ASP A 187 -17.98 7.56 -0.30
C ASP A 187 -16.46 7.86 -0.34
N ASP A 188 -15.63 7.14 0.43
CA ASP A 188 -14.16 7.27 0.42
C ASP A 188 -13.50 6.49 -0.74
N TYR A 189 -14.23 5.55 -1.35
CA TYR A 189 -13.71 4.62 -2.35
C TYR A 189 -14.32 4.81 -3.74
N VAL A 190 -15.33 5.68 -3.86
CA VAL A 190 -16.07 5.90 -5.11
C VAL A 190 -16.03 7.37 -5.49
N ASP A 191 -15.70 7.62 -6.75
CA ASP A 191 -15.86 8.92 -7.39
C ASP A 191 -16.33 8.74 -8.85
N ASP A 192 -16.41 9.84 -9.60
CA ASP A 192 -16.83 9.83 -11.01
C ASP A 192 -15.91 9.00 -11.92
N ASP A 193 -14.63 8.83 -11.53
CA ASP A 193 -13.62 8.08 -12.27
C ASP A 193 -13.48 6.62 -11.77
N ASN A 194 -13.93 6.32 -10.54
CA ASN A 194 -13.90 5.01 -9.90
C ASN A 194 -15.28 4.58 -9.34
N PRO A 195 -16.27 4.30 -10.20
CA PRO A 195 -17.61 3.91 -9.75
C PRO A 195 -17.63 2.50 -9.14
N ASP A 196 -18.41 2.30 -8.06
CA ASP A 196 -18.72 0.96 -7.54
C ASP A 196 -19.54 0.16 -8.55
N THR A 197 -18.85 -0.67 -9.33
CA THR A 197 -19.43 -1.41 -10.45
C THR A 197 -19.31 -2.91 -10.20
N ALA A 198 -20.46 -3.58 -10.09
CA ALA A 198 -20.50 -5.03 -10.00
C ALA A 198 -19.88 -5.68 -11.26
N VAL A 199 -18.88 -6.54 -11.06
CA VAL A 199 -18.22 -7.25 -12.16
C VAL A 199 -18.98 -8.54 -12.49
N SER A 200 -19.39 -8.71 -13.75
CA SER A 200 -19.97 -9.96 -14.25
C SER A 200 -18.94 -10.80 -14.97
N GLY A 201 -18.45 -11.87 -14.32
CA GLY A 201 -17.40 -12.75 -14.85
C GLY A 201 -15.98 -12.25 -14.55
N MET A 202 -15.01 -12.63 -15.36
CA MET A 202 -13.58 -12.27 -15.25
C MET A 202 -12.81 -12.86 -14.06
N ALA A 203 -13.41 -13.67 -13.19
CA ALA A 203 -12.60 -14.50 -12.29
C ALA A 203 -11.71 -15.45 -13.09
N PHE A 204 -10.54 -15.78 -12.55
CA PHE A 204 -9.71 -16.85 -13.08
C PHE A 204 -10.45 -18.20 -13.02
N CYS A 205 -10.27 -19.01 -14.06
CA CYS A 205 -10.85 -20.35 -14.15
C CYS A 205 -9.94 -21.26 -14.96
N ASP A 206 -9.98 -22.55 -14.62
CA ASP A 206 -9.38 -23.64 -15.39
C ASP A 206 -10.47 -24.41 -16.15
N SER A 207 -11.70 -24.39 -15.65
CA SER A 207 -12.81 -25.17 -16.19
C SER A 207 -14.16 -24.50 -15.99
N ASN A 208 -15.19 -24.99 -16.71
CA ASN A 208 -16.54 -24.43 -16.62
C ASN A 208 -17.15 -24.53 -15.21
N SER A 209 -16.71 -25.49 -14.37
CA SER A 209 -17.23 -25.62 -13.00
C SER A 209 -16.85 -24.43 -12.11
N ASP A 210 -15.77 -23.74 -12.42
CA ASP A 210 -15.28 -22.59 -11.66
C ASP A 210 -16.14 -21.33 -11.86
N CYS A 211 -17.05 -21.39 -12.85
CA CYS A 211 -17.86 -20.29 -13.32
C CYS A 211 -19.36 -20.62 -13.30
N THR A 212 -19.78 -21.70 -12.65
CA THR A 212 -21.19 -22.12 -12.67
C THR A 212 -21.65 -22.75 -11.37
N ILE A 213 -22.91 -22.49 -11.02
CA ILE A 213 -23.60 -23.15 -9.90
C ILE A 213 -23.99 -24.58 -10.33
N SER A 214 -23.11 -25.56 -10.13
CA SER A 214 -23.31 -26.94 -10.61
C SER A 214 -24.40 -27.74 -9.87
N THR A 215 -24.93 -27.24 -8.75
CA THR A 215 -25.81 -28.00 -7.84
C THR A 215 -27.25 -28.18 -8.36
N THR A 216 -27.69 -27.39 -9.34
CA THR A 216 -29.09 -27.37 -9.81
C THR A 216 -29.27 -27.76 -11.28
N GLY A 217 -28.20 -28.16 -11.98
CA GLY A 217 -28.22 -28.38 -13.43
C GLY A 217 -28.35 -27.09 -14.26
N ILE A 218 -28.25 -25.92 -13.62
CA ILE A 218 -28.28 -24.61 -14.26
C ILE A 218 -26.84 -24.20 -14.56
N ILE A 219 -26.56 -23.96 -15.84
CA ILE A 219 -25.28 -23.39 -16.27
C ILE A 219 -25.41 -21.87 -16.26
N THR A 220 -24.67 -21.20 -15.36
CA THR A 220 -24.73 -19.74 -15.14
C THR A 220 -23.56 -19.01 -15.80
N GLY A 221 -22.44 -19.71 -16.00
CA GLY A 221 -21.27 -19.21 -16.74
C GLY A 221 -20.42 -20.33 -17.33
N SER A 222 -19.33 -19.93 -17.98
CA SER A 222 -18.37 -20.83 -18.63
C SER A 222 -16.96 -20.25 -18.56
N CYS A 223 -15.95 -21.09 -18.56
CA CYS A 223 -14.56 -20.67 -18.61
C CYS A 223 -14.13 -20.45 -20.05
N SER A 224 -13.68 -19.24 -20.36
CA SER A 224 -13.26 -18.82 -21.69
C SER A 224 -11.93 -18.08 -21.59
N ASN A 225 -10.87 -18.63 -22.20
CA ASN A 225 -9.51 -18.08 -22.15
C ASN A 225 -9.00 -17.84 -20.71
N GLY A 226 -9.27 -18.78 -19.80
CA GLY A 226 -8.86 -18.67 -18.40
C GLY A 226 -9.63 -17.61 -17.60
N ARG A 227 -10.79 -17.16 -18.11
CA ARG A 227 -11.67 -16.18 -17.45
C ARG A 227 -13.12 -16.62 -17.48
N CYS A 228 -13.83 -16.45 -16.38
CA CYS A 228 -15.25 -16.71 -16.33
C CYS A 228 -16.02 -15.75 -17.23
N LYS A 229 -16.97 -16.28 -17.99
CA LYS A 229 -17.91 -15.52 -18.81
C LYS A 229 -19.33 -15.95 -18.45
N CYS A 230 -20.12 -14.99 -17.99
CA CYS A 230 -21.50 -15.25 -17.62
C CYS A 230 -22.34 -15.56 -18.86
N LYS A 231 -23.23 -16.53 -18.71
CA LYS A 231 -24.02 -17.05 -19.83
C LYS A 231 -25.07 -16.06 -20.30
N SER A 232 -25.58 -15.23 -19.39
CA SER A 232 -26.58 -14.20 -19.64
C SER A 232 -26.44 -13.06 -18.64
N SER A 233 -27.05 -11.92 -18.93
CA SER A 233 -27.12 -10.77 -18.01
C SER A 233 -27.92 -11.05 -16.73
N SER A 234 -28.67 -12.15 -16.66
CA SER A 234 -29.33 -12.62 -15.43
C SER A 234 -28.36 -13.19 -14.37
N TRP A 235 -27.07 -13.33 -14.70
CA TRP A 235 -26.04 -13.81 -13.79
C TRP A 235 -24.87 -12.82 -13.74
N THR A 236 -24.39 -12.54 -12.53
CA THR A 236 -23.30 -11.61 -12.24
C THR A 236 -22.33 -12.20 -11.22
N GLY A 237 -21.40 -11.37 -10.75
CA GLY A 237 -20.31 -11.73 -9.87
C GLY A 237 -19.12 -12.29 -10.64
N PRO A 238 -17.90 -12.30 -10.06
CA PRO A 238 -16.69 -12.71 -10.76
C PRO A 238 -16.75 -14.14 -11.35
N ARG A 239 -17.46 -15.03 -10.68
CA ARG A 239 -17.66 -16.44 -11.08
C ARG A 239 -19.05 -16.73 -11.67
N CYS A 240 -19.87 -15.71 -11.95
CA CYS A 240 -21.22 -15.89 -12.50
C CYS A 240 -22.16 -16.74 -11.62
N THR A 241 -21.97 -16.67 -10.30
CA THR A 241 -22.69 -17.47 -9.30
C THR A 241 -23.76 -16.67 -8.57
N GLU A 242 -23.94 -15.40 -8.92
CA GLU A 242 -24.92 -14.50 -8.31
C GLU A 242 -26.00 -14.17 -9.33
N ALA A 243 -27.26 -14.10 -8.89
CA ALA A 243 -28.33 -13.60 -9.75
C ALA A 243 -28.16 -12.09 -9.92
N ALA A 244 -28.19 -11.61 -11.16
CA ALA A 244 -28.22 -10.17 -11.39
C ALA A 244 -29.60 -9.63 -10.96
N SER A 245 -29.62 -8.75 -9.97
CA SER A 245 -30.81 -7.97 -9.66
C SER A 245 -31.07 -6.97 -10.81
N GLU A 246 -32.33 -6.76 -11.18
CA GLU A 246 -32.71 -5.64 -12.04
C GLU A 246 -32.55 -4.35 -11.23
N SER A 247 -31.38 -3.71 -11.26
CA SER A 247 -31.23 -2.39 -10.66
C SER A 247 -31.82 -1.33 -11.60
N SER A 248 -33.08 -0.99 -11.39
CA SER A 248 -33.49 0.41 -11.49
C SER A 248 -32.71 1.21 -10.47
N ASP A 249 -32.19 2.36 -10.89
CA ASP A 249 -31.55 3.36 -10.04
C ASP A 249 -32.20 3.52 -8.66
N SER A 250 -31.35 3.77 -7.66
CA SER A 250 -31.60 4.33 -6.31
C SER A 250 -31.51 3.38 -5.11
N SER A 251 -30.47 3.62 -4.31
CA SER A 251 -30.43 3.61 -2.84
C SER A 251 -30.92 2.37 -2.07
N ASP A 252 -29.95 1.81 -1.34
CA ASP A 252 -30.06 1.05 -0.10
C ASP A 252 -30.42 -0.45 -0.11
N SER A 253 -29.65 -1.14 0.74
CA SER A 253 -29.91 -2.35 1.51
C SER A 253 -29.58 -3.74 0.93
N ASP A 254 -28.67 -4.40 1.65
CA ASP A 254 -28.73 -5.81 2.05
C ASP A 254 -28.47 -6.93 1.04
N ASP A 255 -27.56 -6.75 0.07
CA ASP A 255 -27.01 -7.93 -0.63
C ASP A 255 -25.58 -8.29 -0.18
N THR A 256 -25.52 -9.38 0.59
CA THR A 256 -24.31 -9.99 1.17
C THR A 256 -23.41 -10.65 0.13
N SER A 257 -23.82 -10.70 -1.15
CA SER A 257 -23.16 -11.57 -2.14
C SER A 257 -22.08 -10.93 -3.02
N ALA A 258 -22.09 -9.63 -3.33
CA ALA A 258 -21.15 -9.07 -4.32
C ALA A 258 -19.67 -9.23 -3.94
N VAL A 259 -18.93 -10.14 -4.60
CA VAL A 259 -17.49 -10.37 -4.37
C VAL A 259 -16.66 -9.31 -5.10
N TYR A 260 -15.81 -8.58 -4.37
CA TYR A 260 -14.85 -7.63 -4.93
C TYR A 260 -13.56 -8.36 -5.32
N GLY A 261 -13.08 -8.08 -6.54
CA GLY A 261 -11.81 -8.60 -7.06
C GLY A 261 -11.85 -10.06 -7.52
N PRO A 262 -10.88 -10.48 -8.35
CA PRO A 262 -10.72 -11.90 -8.67
C PRO A 262 -10.31 -12.65 -7.38
N PRO A 263 -10.99 -13.75 -7.01
CA PRO A 263 -10.52 -14.59 -5.91
C PRO A 263 -9.12 -15.10 -6.26
N MET A 264 -8.18 -14.84 -5.36
CA MET A 264 -6.83 -15.39 -5.45
C MET A 264 -6.86 -16.78 -4.82
N TYR A 265 -6.72 -17.79 -5.69
CA TYR A 265 -6.66 -19.24 -5.43
C TYR A 265 -8.00 -19.93 -5.15
#